data_AF-A0A939L6H2-F1
#
_entry.id   AF-A0A939L6H2-F1
#
_cell.length_a   1.000
_cell.length_b   1.000
_cell.length_c   1.000
_cell.angle_alpha   90.00
_cell.angle_beta   90.00
_cell.angle_gamma   90.00
#
_symmetry.space_group_name_H-M   'P 1'
#
loop_
_entity.id
_entity.type
_entity.pdbx_description
1 polymer ?
#
loop_
_entity_poly.entity_id
_entity_poly.type
_entity_poly.pdbx_seq_one_letter_code
_entity_poly.pdbx_strand_id
1 'polypeptide(L)'
;PRRVLARHVLPNSLAPFCVEFGLHLGELLGGAVVAEQLFARHGLGQLLLDAINQRDYPVAQTLIMLAIAVAVLVQLGSELLVGRLDPRIARAGTGEAR
;
A
#
# COMPACT_ATOMS: atom_id res chain seq x y z
N PRO A 1 -30.04 -2.54 10.70
CA PRO A 1 -29.37 -1.85 9.57
C PRO A 1 -27.89 -1.47 9.82
N ARG A 2 -27.55 -0.64 10.82
CA ARG A 2 -26.16 -0.18 11.08
C ARG A 2 -25.17 -1.30 11.36
N ARG A 3 -25.60 -2.34 12.09
CA ARG A 3 -24.80 -3.53 12.41
C ARG A 3 -24.51 -4.42 11.19
N VAL A 4 -25.34 -4.36 10.15
CA VAL A 4 -25.10 -5.10 8.89
C VAL A 4 -24.10 -4.32 8.04
N LEU A 5 -24.24 -3.00 7.92
CA LEU A 5 -23.30 -2.13 7.21
C LEU A 5 -21.87 -2.22 7.79
N ALA A 6 -21.73 -2.05 9.11
CA ALA A 6 -20.41 -2.08 9.77
C ALA A 6 -19.76 -3.48 9.78
N ARG A 7 -20.58 -4.55 9.75
CA ARG A 7 -20.09 -5.93 9.87
C ARG A 7 -19.97 -6.67 8.53
N HIS A 8 -20.69 -6.26 7.49
CA HIS A 8 -20.70 -6.95 6.19
C HIS A 8 -20.19 -6.07 5.05
N VAL A 9 -20.50 -4.77 5.05
CA VAL A 9 -20.11 -3.87 3.95
C VAL A 9 -18.70 -3.33 4.16
N LEU A 10 -18.37 -2.94 5.41
CA LEU A 10 -17.06 -2.37 5.74
C LEU A 10 -15.88 -3.30 5.38
N PRO A 11 -15.85 -4.59 5.76
CA PRO A 11 -14.73 -5.48 5.44
C PRO A 11 -14.61 -5.76 3.93
N ASN A 12 -15.74 -5.89 3.23
CA ASN A 12 -15.76 -6.19 1.79
C ASN A 12 -15.42 -4.96 0.93
N SER A 13 -15.63 -3.74 1.44
CA SER A 13 -15.23 -2.49 0.79
C SER A 13 -13.85 -1.99 1.20
N LEU A 14 -13.30 -2.44 2.34
CA LEU A 14 -11.96 -2.06 2.81
C LEU A 14 -10.84 -2.65 1.94
N ALA A 15 -11.02 -3.85 1.39
CA ALA A 15 -10.04 -4.48 0.50
C ALA A 15 -9.76 -3.63 -0.77
N PRO A 16 -10.76 -3.27 -1.60
CA PRO A 16 -10.52 -2.38 -2.74
C PRO A 16 -10.14 -0.95 -2.31
N PHE A 17 -10.66 -0.46 -1.18
CA PHE A 17 -10.29 0.87 -0.66
C PHE A 17 -8.81 0.96 -0.30
N CYS A 18 -8.22 -0.08 0.30
CA CYS A 18 -6.80 -0.08 0.64
C CYS A 18 -5.89 -0.14 -0.59
N VAL A 19 -6.31 -0.81 -1.67
CA VAL A 19 -5.60 -0.80 -2.95
C VAL A 19 -5.62 0.60 -3.56
N GLU A 20 -6.79 1.23 -3.63
CA GLU A 20 -6.96 2.60 -4.14
C GLU A 20 -6.16 3.63 -3.30
N PHE A 21 -6.15 3.43 -1.98
CA PHE A 21 -5.39 4.28 -1.05
C PHE A 21 -3.88 4.11 -1.23
N GLY A 22 -3.40 2.88 -1.47
CA GLY A 22 -2.00 2.63 -1.81
C GLY A 22 -1.58 3.32 -3.11
N LEU A 23 -2.47 3.33 -4.11
CA LEU A 23 -2.23 4.03 -5.37
C LEU A 23 -2.12 5.56 -5.16
N HIS A 24 -3.05 6.15 -4.40
CA HIS A 24 -3.01 7.57 -4.02
C HIS A 24 -1.77 7.93 -3.19
N LEU A 25 -1.31 7.04 -2.31
CA LEU A 25 -0.05 7.24 -1.58
C LEU A 25 1.16 7.27 -2.52
N GLY A 26 1.16 6.45 -3.59
CA GLY A 26 2.16 6.50 -4.64
C GLY A 26 2.16 7.85 -5.38
N GLU A 27 0.98 8.36 -5.71
CA GLU A 27 0.83 9.69 -6.33
C GLU A 27 1.32 10.81 -5.40
N LEU A 28 0.99 10.74 -4.11
CA LEU A 28 1.47 11.67 -3.09
C LEU A 28 2.99 11.63 -2.93
N LEU A 29 3.60 10.44 -2.99
CA LEU A 29 5.06 10.31 -3.00
C LEU A 29 5.67 10.95 -4.25
N GLY A 30 5.06 10.75 -5.42
CA GLY A 30 5.47 11.42 -6.66
C GLY A 30 5.39 12.96 -6.56
N GLY A 31 4.29 13.47 -6.01
CA GLY A 31 4.12 14.90 -5.73
C GLY A 31 5.10 15.42 -4.67
N ALA A 32 5.44 14.61 -3.67
CA ALA A 32 6.43 14.93 -2.65
C ALA A 32 7.83 15.08 -3.27
N VAL A 33 8.21 14.25 -4.24
CA VAL A 33 9.49 14.40 -4.97
C VAL A 33 9.55 15.74 -5.69
N VAL A 34 8.47 16.14 -6.36
CA VAL A 34 8.39 17.45 -7.03
C VAL A 34 8.50 18.59 -6.00
N ALA A 35 7.85 18.46 -4.85
CA ALA A 35 7.96 19.43 -3.77
C ALA A 35 9.39 19.48 -3.16
N GLU A 36 10.05 18.34 -2.97
CA GLU A 36 11.45 18.26 -2.50
C GLU A 36 12.39 19.05 -3.43
N GLN A 37 12.22 18.90 -4.74
CA GLN A 37 13.00 19.62 -5.74
C GLN A 37 12.73 21.12 -5.71
N LEU A 38 11.45 21.54 -5.65
CA LEU A 38 11.07 22.95 -5.64
C LEU A 38 11.56 23.69 -4.39
N PHE A 39 11.54 23.02 -3.24
CA PHE A 39 11.98 23.61 -1.97
C PHE A 39 13.45 23.33 -1.63
N ALA A 40 14.22 22.73 -2.55
CA ALA A 40 15.62 22.32 -2.34
C ALA A 40 15.85 21.53 -1.03
N ARG A 41 14.84 20.76 -0.61
CA ARG A 41 14.89 19.97 0.62
C ARG A 41 15.36 18.57 0.27
N HIS A 42 16.55 18.20 0.77
CA HIS A 42 17.10 16.85 0.61
C HIS A 42 16.19 15.82 1.27
N GLY A 43 15.47 15.07 0.43
CA GLY A 43 14.57 14.00 0.83
C GLY A 43 14.85 12.69 0.09
N LEU A 44 14.02 11.68 0.38
CA LEU A 44 14.19 10.33 -0.17
C LEU A 44 13.89 10.28 -1.67
N GLY A 45 13.01 11.15 -2.16
CA GLY A 45 12.67 11.26 -3.59
C GLY A 45 13.81 11.86 -4.40
N GLN A 46 14.43 12.92 -3.88
CA GLN A 46 15.61 13.53 -4.48
C GLN A 46 16.80 12.54 -4.54
N LEU A 47 17.05 11.81 -3.45
CA LEU A 47 18.06 10.75 -3.38
C LEU A 47 17.85 9.64 -4.42
N LEU A 48 16.59 9.23 -4.66
CA LEU A 48 16.26 8.26 -5.69
C LEU A 48 16.55 8.79 -7.10
N LEU A 49 16.17 10.03 -7.37
CA LEU A 49 16.43 10.68 -8.67
C LEU A 49 17.93 10.85 -8.93
N ASP A 50 18.69 11.22 -7.91
CA ASP A 50 20.15 11.36 -8.02
C ASP A 50 20.82 10.02 -8.26
N ALA A 51 20.37 8.96 -7.57
CA ALA A 51 20.87 7.60 -7.80
C ALA A 51 20.57 7.12 -9.23
N ILE A 52 19.39 7.40 -9.77
CA ILE A 52 19.03 7.06 -11.15
C ILE A 52 19.92 7.84 -12.15
N ASN A 53 20.10 9.14 -11.94
CA ASN A 53 20.92 9.98 -12.83
C ASN A 53 22.40 9.59 -12.80
N GLN A 54 22.93 9.23 -11.63
CA GLN A 54 24.31 8.76 -11.45
C GLN A 54 24.50 7.29 -11.86
N ARG A 55 23.43 6.62 -12.33
CA ARG A 55 23.39 5.17 -12.64
C ARG A 55 23.84 4.31 -11.46
N ASP A 56 23.60 4.80 -10.26
CA ASP A 56 23.88 4.09 -9.02
C ASP A 56 22.71 3.14 -8.71
N TYR A 57 22.61 2.08 -9.52
CA TYR A 57 21.56 1.07 -9.44
C TYR A 57 21.38 0.47 -8.03
N PRO A 58 22.44 0.19 -7.24
CA PRO A 58 22.28 -0.32 -5.87
C PRO A 58 21.47 0.61 -4.96
N VAL A 59 21.73 1.91 -5.00
CA VAL A 59 21.04 2.90 -4.16
C VAL A 59 19.59 3.05 -4.60
N ALA A 60 19.35 3.18 -5.89
CA ALA A 60 18.00 3.27 -6.45
C ALA A 60 17.17 2.02 -6.12
N GLN A 61 17.76 0.82 -6.30
CA GLN A 61 17.11 -0.44 -6.01
C GLN A 61 16.79 -0.59 -4.52
N THR A 62 17.67 -0.13 -3.62
CA THR A 62 17.44 -0.17 -2.17
C THR A 62 16.24 0.70 -1.78
N LEU A 63 16.15 1.91 -2.33
CA LEU A 63 15.03 2.83 -2.08
C LEU A 63 13.70 2.29 -2.63
N ILE A 64 13.73 1.71 -3.84
CA ILE A 64 12.55 1.09 -4.45
C ILE A 64 12.10 -0.14 -3.64
N MET A 65 13.04 -1.01 -3.25
CA MET A 65 12.76 -2.17 -2.39
C MET A 65 12.14 -1.75 -1.06
N LEU A 66 12.65 -0.70 -0.42
CA LEU A 66 12.09 -0.14 0.81
C LEU A 66 10.65 0.33 0.59
N ALA A 67 10.37 1.08 -0.49
CA ALA A 67 9.04 1.56 -0.81
C ALA A 67 8.04 0.40 -1.03
N ILE A 68 8.45 -0.63 -1.78
CA ILE A 68 7.65 -1.84 -2.00
C ILE A 68 7.41 -2.58 -0.68
N ALA A 69 8.43 -2.73 0.17
CA ALA A 69 8.29 -3.40 1.45
C ALA A 69 7.26 -2.68 2.35
N VAL A 70 7.30 -1.35 2.41
CA VAL A 70 6.31 -0.56 3.15
C VAL A 70 4.90 -0.75 2.56
N ALA A 71 4.76 -0.69 1.24
CA ALA A 71 3.47 -0.91 0.58
C ALA A 71 2.90 -2.30 0.91
N VAL A 72 3.73 -3.35 0.81
CA VAL A 72 3.33 -4.72 1.16
C VAL A 72 2.96 -4.84 2.63
N LEU A 73 3.69 -4.20 3.56
CA LEU A 73 3.34 -4.21 4.99
C LEU A 73 1.98 -3.55 5.25
N VAL A 74 1.67 -2.45 4.55
CA VAL A 74 0.36 -1.79 4.62
C VAL A 74 -0.73 -2.70 4.04
N GLN A 75 -0.46 -3.35 2.89
CA GLN A 75 -1.38 -4.30 2.27
C GLN A 75 -1.69 -5.48 3.21
N LEU A 76 -0.65 -6.13 3.76
CA LEU A 76 -0.79 -7.25 4.69
C LEU A 76 -1.48 -6.84 5.99
N GLY A 77 -1.17 -5.63 6.50
CA GLY A 77 -1.84 -5.06 7.66
C GLY A 77 -3.34 -4.90 7.42
N SER A 78 -3.73 -4.42 6.24
CA SER A 78 -5.13 -4.30 5.84
C SER A 78 -5.82 -5.67 5.74
N GLU A 79 -5.19 -6.64 5.06
CA GLU A 79 -5.72 -7.99 4.95
C GLU A 79 -5.90 -8.66 6.32
N LEU A 80 -4.94 -8.49 7.23
CA LEU A 80 -5.04 -9.00 8.61
C LEU A 80 -6.20 -8.35 9.38
N LEU A 81 -6.40 -7.04 9.19
CA LEU A 81 -7.47 -6.28 9.83
C LEU A 81 -8.85 -6.76 9.33
N VAL A 82 -8.97 -6.96 8.02
CA VAL A 82 -10.18 -7.52 7.39
C VAL A 82 -10.40 -8.97 7.83
N GLY A 83 -9.37 -9.80 7.84
CA GLY A 83 -9.44 -11.21 8.28
C GLY A 83 -9.82 -11.36 9.76
N ARG A 84 -9.44 -10.40 10.62
CA ARG A 84 -9.93 -10.35 12.00
C ARG A 84 -11.37 -9.87 12.12
N LEU A 85 -11.84 -9.00 11.23
CA LEU A 85 -13.22 -8.52 11.23
C LEU A 85 -14.21 -9.54 10.62
N ASP A 86 -13.78 -10.38 9.68
CA ASP A 86 -14.64 -11.34 8.97
C ASP A 86 -14.16 -12.81 9.09
N PRO A 87 -14.63 -13.57 10.11
CA PRO A 87 -14.28 -14.98 10.29
C PRO A 87 -14.95 -15.94 9.29
N ARG A 88 -15.70 -15.47 8.28
CA ARG A 88 -16.37 -16.34 7.28
C ARG A 88 -15.53 -16.69 6.06
N ILE A 89 -14.45 -15.97 5.76
CA ILE A 89 -13.54 -16.30 4.63
C ILE A 89 -12.90 -17.69 4.86
N ALA A 90 -12.75 -18.10 6.13
CA ALA A 90 -12.26 -19.42 6.52
C ALA A 90 -13.22 -20.59 6.19
N ARG A 91 -14.49 -20.35 5.80
CA ARG A 91 -15.47 -21.41 5.51
C ARG A 91 -15.82 -21.59 4.03
N ALA A 92 -15.32 -20.72 3.14
CA ALA A 92 -15.61 -20.83 1.70
C ALA A 92 -14.81 -21.96 1.01
N GLY A 93 -13.75 -22.48 1.64
CA GLY A 93 -12.94 -23.59 1.11
C GLY A 93 -13.49 -25.00 1.35
N THR A 94 -14.72 -25.17 1.86
CA THR A 94 -15.30 -26.49 2.19
C THR A 94 -16.51 -26.87 1.32
N GLY A 95 -16.75 -26.16 0.21
CA GLY A 95 -17.94 -26.33 -0.64
C GLY A 95 -17.75 -27.04 -1.98
N GLU A 96 -16.54 -27.17 -2.52
CA GLU A 96 -16.29 -27.73 -3.87
C GLU A 96 -16.02 -29.25 -3.90
N ALA A 97 -16.42 -29.98 -2.85
CA ALA A 97 -16.24 -31.45 -2.79
C ALA A 97 -17.57 -32.23 -2.90
N ARG A 98 -18.56 -31.71 -3.63
CA ARG A 98 -19.75 -32.48 -4.02
C ARG A 98 -20.22 -32.15 -5.43
#